data_AF-A0A419HHG7-F1
#
_entry.id   AF-A0A419HHG7-F1
#
_cell.length_a   1.000
_cell.length_b   1.000
_cell.length_c   1.000
_cell.angle_alpha   90.00
_cell.angle_beta   90.00
_cell.angle_gamma   90.00
#
_symmetry.space_group_name_H-M   'P 1'
#
loop_
_entity.id
_entity.type
_entity.pdbx_description
1 polymer ?
#
loop_
_entity_poly.entity_id
_entity_poly.type
_entity_poly.pdbx_seq_one_letter_code
_entity_poly.pdbx_strand_id
1 'polypeptide(L)'
;MMNIRTDESEELTCRRCALPVRVGRDHYDTFEQMHYVCFHYEFEHRIAVPDGDPDEDCGVAGCPSSAQERQNDQLVAAVRELLAEWSDGPPANWDNHQLPDYLRTFAARLEEAEAYYVKRGVPGPVNGWQAVAQALREATAYE
;
A
#
# COMPACT_ATOMS: atom_id res chain seq x y z
N MET A 1 21.67 6.74 -45.95
CA MET A 1 20.35 6.76 -45.29
C MET A 1 20.27 5.54 -44.37
N MET A 2 20.58 5.73 -43.09
CA MET A 2 20.34 4.69 -42.08
C MET A 2 18.84 4.67 -41.78
N ASN A 3 18.16 3.56 -42.10
CA ASN A 3 16.83 3.29 -41.59
C ASN A 3 16.97 2.95 -40.10
N ILE A 4 16.61 3.91 -39.25
CA ILE A 4 16.30 3.63 -37.84
C ILE A 4 14.98 2.85 -37.87
N ARG A 5 15.07 1.53 -37.76
CA ARG A 5 13.93 0.70 -37.36
C ARG A 5 13.67 1.04 -35.90
N THR A 6 12.66 1.86 -35.64
CA THR A 6 12.05 1.92 -34.31
C THR A 6 11.51 0.53 -34.02
N ASP A 7 12.00 -0.04 -32.93
CA ASP A 7 11.55 -1.30 -32.34
C ASP A 7 10.07 -1.16 -31.94
N GLU A 8 9.17 -1.49 -32.86
CA GLU A 8 7.73 -1.59 -32.61
C GLU A 8 7.48 -2.89 -31.82
N SER A 9 7.74 -2.88 -30.52
CA SER A 9 7.07 -3.85 -29.65
C SER A 9 5.57 -3.59 -29.80
N GLU A 10 4.80 -4.52 -30.38
CA GLU A 10 3.36 -4.36 -30.66
C GLU A 10 2.66 -3.63 -29.51
N GLU A 11 1.95 -2.54 -29.81
CA GLU A 11 1.29 -1.73 -28.78
C GLU A 11 0.07 -2.49 -28.25
N LEU A 12 0.28 -3.29 -27.20
CA LEU A 12 -0.77 -4.04 -26.52
C LEU A 12 -1.84 -3.08 -26.00
N THR A 13 -3.10 -3.36 -26.29
CA THR A 13 -4.24 -2.49 -25.94
C THR A 13 -5.17 -3.21 -24.98
N CYS A 14 -5.55 -2.57 -23.87
CA CYS A 14 -6.45 -3.15 -22.90
C CYS A 14 -7.87 -3.32 -23.47
N ARG A 15 -8.44 -4.53 -23.41
CA ARG A 15 -9.78 -4.81 -23.93
C ARG A 15 -10.93 -4.09 -23.21
N ARG A 16 -10.73 -3.67 -21.95
CA ARG A 16 -11.77 -2.97 -21.16
C ARG A 16 -11.77 -1.46 -21.38
N CYS A 17 -10.60 -0.80 -21.29
CA CYS A 17 -10.50 0.66 -21.33
C CYS A 17 -9.95 1.22 -22.66
N ALA A 18 -9.53 0.35 -23.58
CA ALA A 18 -8.94 0.70 -24.87
C ALA A 18 -7.65 1.55 -24.81
N LEU A 19 -7.00 1.63 -23.64
CA LEU A 19 -5.71 2.32 -23.48
C LEU A 19 -4.53 1.33 -23.60
N PRO A 20 -3.33 1.81 -23.98
CA PRO A 20 -2.13 0.96 -24.07
C PRO A 20 -1.74 0.30 -22.74
N VAL A 21 -1.38 -0.98 -22.79
CA VAL A 21 -0.77 -1.72 -21.67
C VAL A 21 0.74 -1.49 -21.71
N ARG A 22 1.22 -0.67 -20.77
CA ARG A 22 2.66 -0.35 -20.61
C ARG A 22 3.28 -1.08 -19.44
N VAL A 23 2.59 -1.11 -18.30
CA VAL A 23 3.00 -1.83 -17.09
C VAL A 23 2.35 -3.21 -17.09
N GLY A 24 3.13 -4.24 -16.75
CA GLY A 24 2.63 -5.62 -16.69
C GLY A 24 2.44 -6.30 -18.06
N ARG A 25 3.12 -5.81 -19.10
CA ARG A 25 3.04 -6.36 -20.48
C ARG A 25 3.36 -7.86 -20.52
N ASP A 26 4.29 -8.31 -19.70
CA ASP A 26 4.70 -9.73 -19.61
C ASP A 26 3.58 -10.64 -19.10
N HIS A 27 2.50 -10.07 -18.55
CA HIS A 27 1.33 -10.77 -18.03
C HIS A 27 0.06 -10.48 -18.83
N TYR A 28 0.18 -9.86 -20.01
CA TYR A 28 -0.97 -9.42 -20.79
C TYR A 28 -1.98 -10.54 -21.10
N ASP A 29 -1.48 -11.70 -21.52
CA ASP A 29 -2.34 -12.87 -21.80
C ASP A 29 -2.91 -13.49 -20.52
N THR A 30 -2.24 -13.33 -19.37
CA THR A 30 -2.75 -13.81 -18.07
C THR A 30 -3.95 -12.99 -17.60
N PHE A 31 -3.97 -11.69 -17.91
CA PHE A 31 -5.02 -10.76 -17.49
C PHE A 31 -6.07 -10.54 -18.58
N GLU A 32 -6.36 -11.56 -19.39
CA GLU A 32 -7.38 -11.51 -20.44
C GLU A 32 -7.22 -10.31 -21.39
N GLN A 33 -5.95 -9.96 -21.68
CA GLN A 33 -5.57 -8.84 -22.53
C GLN A 33 -6.04 -7.48 -21.98
N MET A 34 -5.99 -7.33 -20.66
CA MET A 34 -6.34 -6.10 -19.94
C MET A 34 -5.18 -5.63 -19.05
N HIS A 35 -5.25 -4.39 -18.56
CA HIS A 35 -4.47 -4.00 -17.38
C HIS A 35 -4.89 -4.85 -16.19
N TYR A 36 -3.97 -5.16 -15.27
CA TYR A 36 -4.29 -5.84 -13.99
C TYR A 36 -5.50 -5.21 -13.29
N VAL A 37 -5.55 -3.88 -13.18
CA VAL A 37 -6.68 -3.16 -12.54
C VAL A 37 -7.99 -3.36 -13.29
N CYS A 38 -7.96 -3.33 -14.62
CA CYS A 38 -9.15 -3.57 -15.45
C CYS A 38 -9.65 -5.01 -15.32
N PHE A 39 -8.72 -5.98 -15.33
CA PHE A 39 -9.02 -7.39 -15.13
C PHE A 39 -9.61 -7.62 -13.74
N HIS A 40 -8.99 -7.06 -12.69
CA HIS A 40 -9.44 -7.18 -11.31
C HIS A 40 -10.90 -6.71 -11.19
N TYR A 41 -11.24 -5.53 -11.72
CA TYR A 41 -12.63 -5.04 -11.68
C TYR A 41 -13.61 -5.80 -12.55
N GLU A 42 -13.16 -6.43 -13.64
CA GLU A 42 -14.06 -7.17 -14.53
C GLU A 42 -14.37 -8.56 -13.98
N PHE A 43 -13.36 -9.23 -13.43
CA PHE A 43 -13.43 -10.65 -13.10
C PHE A 43 -13.33 -10.91 -11.60
N GLU A 44 -12.33 -10.37 -10.90
CA GLU A 44 -12.13 -10.71 -9.48
C GLU A 44 -13.14 -10.00 -8.58
N HIS A 45 -13.35 -8.70 -8.81
CA HIS A 45 -14.18 -7.84 -7.98
C HIS A 45 -15.67 -8.19 -8.08
N ARG A 46 -16.17 -8.40 -9.30
CA ARG A 46 -17.57 -8.78 -9.54
C ARG A 46 -17.90 -10.16 -8.98
N ILE A 47 -16.93 -11.07 -8.94
CA ILE A 47 -17.12 -12.41 -8.37
C ILE A 47 -17.15 -12.33 -6.84
N ALA A 48 -16.22 -11.57 -6.25
CA ALA A 48 -16.10 -11.45 -4.81
C ALA A 48 -17.26 -10.64 -4.18
N VAL A 49 -17.72 -9.59 -4.86
CA VAL A 49 -18.85 -8.76 -4.42
C VAL A 49 -19.87 -8.60 -5.57
N PRO A 50 -20.73 -9.61 -5.79
CA PRO A 50 -21.76 -9.53 -6.83
C PRO A 50 -22.70 -8.35 -6.54
N ASP A 51 -22.87 -7.47 -7.53
CA ASP A 51 -23.63 -6.21 -7.43
C ASP A 51 -23.09 -5.17 -6.41
N GLY A 52 -21.88 -5.37 -5.89
CA GLY A 52 -21.20 -4.41 -5.01
C GLY A 52 -20.66 -3.20 -5.76
N ASP A 53 -20.44 -2.11 -5.02
CA ASP A 53 -19.78 -0.92 -5.55
C ASP A 53 -18.32 -1.29 -5.94
N PRO A 54 -17.83 -0.95 -7.15
CA PRO A 54 -16.42 -1.14 -7.50
C PRO A 54 -15.44 -0.45 -6.55
N ASP A 55 -15.87 0.55 -5.78
CA ASP A 55 -15.05 1.22 -4.78
C ASP A 55 -15.01 0.49 -3.42
N GLU A 56 -15.83 -0.56 -3.23
CA GLU A 56 -15.79 -1.41 -2.04
C GLU A 56 -14.60 -2.37 -2.07
N ASP A 57 -14.01 -2.67 -0.91
CA ASP A 57 -12.89 -3.59 -0.83
C ASP A 57 -13.35 -5.06 -0.93
N CYS A 58 -13.09 -5.69 -2.08
CA CYS A 58 -13.46 -7.08 -2.33
C CYS A 58 -12.69 -8.14 -1.50
N GLY A 59 -11.74 -7.75 -0.65
CA GLY A 59 -11.02 -8.66 0.25
C GLY A 59 -9.81 -9.37 -0.35
N VAL A 60 -9.62 -9.25 -1.67
CA VAL A 60 -8.45 -9.81 -2.37
C VAL A 60 -7.22 -8.94 -2.09
N ALA A 61 -6.10 -9.58 -1.72
CA ALA A 61 -4.84 -8.88 -1.48
C ALA A 61 -4.41 -8.10 -2.73
N GLY A 62 -4.12 -6.80 -2.57
CA GLY A 62 -3.79 -5.93 -3.70
C GLY A 62 -5.00 -5.43 -4.50
N CYS A 63 -6.23 -5.58 -3.98
CA CYS A 63 -7.42 -4.93 -4.51
C CYS A 63 -7.18 -3.41 -4.60
N PRO A 64 -7.33 -2.77 -5.77
CA PRO A 64 -7.12 -1.32 -5.89
C PRO A 64 -8.06 -0.51 -4.99
N SER A 65 -9.28 -1.01 -4.74
CA SER A 65 -10.29 -0.37 -3.87
C SER A 65 -10.01 -0.54 -2.37
N SER A 66 -9.16 -1.50 -1.98
CA SER A 66 -8.75 -1.68 -0.57
C SER A 66 -8.05 -0.48 0.04
N ALA A 67 -7.46 0.35 -0.82
CA ALA A 67 -6.81 1.57 -0.40
C ALA A 67 -7.80 2.63 0.11
N GLN A 68 -9.11 2.48 -0.05
CA GLN A 68 -10.06 3.51 0.37
C GLN A 68 -10.77 3.18 1.69
N GLU A 69 -11.07 1.90 1.96
CA GLU A 69 -12.01 1.54 3.04
C GLU A 69 -11.36 1.08 4.35
N ARG A 70 -10.29 0.27 4.30
CA ARG A 70 -9.79 -0.41 5.52
C ARG A 70 -8.58 0.27 6.19
N GLN A 71 -8.10 1.37 5.62
CA GLN A 71 -6.88 2.01 6.09
C GLN A 71 -7.07 2.74 7.42
N ASN A 72 -8.24 3.36 7.63
CA ASN A 72 -8.56 4.03 8.89
C ASN A 72 -8.71 3.02 10.03
N ASP A 73 -9.45 1.93 9.80
CA ASP A 73 -9.65 0.87 10.79
C ASP A 73 -8.33 0.23 11.24
N GLN A 74 -7.39 0.03 10.32
CA GLN A 74 -6.05 -0.48 10.64
C GLN A 74 -5.25 0.50 11.51
N LEU A 75 -5.32 1.80 11.21
CA LEU A 75 -4.70 2.82 12.07
C LEU A 75 -5.37 2.84 13.45
N VAL A 76 -6.70 2.83 13.51
CA VAL A 76 -7.46 2.80 14.76
C VAL A 76 -7.10 1.56 15.59
N ALA A 77 -6.96 0.40 14.96
CA ALA A 77 -6.51 -0.82 15.62
C ALA A 77 -5.09 -0.66 16.19
N ALA A 78 -4.14 -0.15 15.40
CA ALA A 78 -2.76 0.09 15.86
C ALA A 78 -2.70 1.06 17.05
N VAL A 79 -3.49 2.14 17.03
CA VAL A 79 -3.57 3.10 18.14
C VAL A 79 -4.19 2.45 19.39
N ARG A 80 -5.22 1.61 19.23
CA ARG A 80 -5.83 0.87 20.33
C ARG A 80 -4.89 -0.17 20.93
N GLU A 81 -4.07 -0.83 20.11
CA GLU A 81 -3.01 -1.72 20.57
C GLU A 81 -1.99 -0.97 21.42
N LEU A 82 -1.46 0.16 20.93
CA LEU A 82 -0.52 1.01 21.67
C LEU A 82 -1.13 1.52 22.98
N LEU A 83 -2.41 1.91 22.97
CA LEU A 83 -3.11 2.33 24.17
C LEU A 83 -3.29 1.18 25.17
N ALA A 84 -3.60 -0.03 24.69
CA ALA A 84 -3.73 -1.20 25.53
C ALA A 84 -2.39 -1.63 26.14
N GLU A 85 -1.30 -1.57 25.35
CA GLU A 85 0.06 -1.76 25.82
C GLU A 85 0.43 -0.74 26.90
N TRP A 86 0.07 0.54 26.68
CA TRP A 86 0.29 1.62 27.65
C TRP A 86 -0.47 1.44 28.98
N SER A 87 -1.45 0.55 29.07
CA SER A 87 -2.12 0.14 30.32
C SER A 87 -2.26 1.28 31.36
N ASP A 88 -1.64 1.16 32.53
CA ASP A 88 -1.55 2.17 33.61
C ASP A 88 -0.22 2.95 33.63
N GLY A 89 0.56 2.88 32.55
CA GLY A 89 1.87 3.51 32.40
C GLY A 89 2.71 2.85 31.29
N PRO A 90 3.77 3.52 30.81
CA PRO A 90 4.57 3.03 29.68
C PRO A 90 5.08 1.60 29.93
N PRO A 91 5.01 0.71 28.93
CA PRO A 91 5.61 -0.61 29.02
C PRO A 91 7.11 -0.52 29.31
N ALA A 92 7.63 -1.47 30.09
CA ALA A 92 9.04 -1.51 30.47
C ALA A 92 9.99 -1.64 29.26
N ASN A 93 9.48 -2.07 28.10
CA ASN A 93 10.22 -2.22 26.85
C ASN A 93 10.08 -1.03 25.90
N TRP A 94 9.37 0.04 26.29
CA TRP A 94 9.40 1.30 25.56
C TRP A 94 10.56 2.13 26.08
N ASP A 95 11.23 2.87 25.21
CA ASP A 95 12.27 3.81 25.62
C ASP A 95 11.71 5.23 25.76
N ASN A 96 10.70 5.58 24.94
CA ASN A 96 10.08 6.90 24.95
C ASN A 96 8.84 6.92 25.86
N HIS A 97 9.03 7.38 27.11
CA HIS A 97 7.95 7.47 28.11
C HIS A 97 7.33 8.86 28.21
N GLN A 98 7.94 9.86 27.57
CA GLN A 98 7.51 11.26 27.62
C GLN A 98 6.91 11.67 26.28
N LEU A 99 5.74 12.30 26.32
CA LEU A 99 5.01 12.73 25.12
C LEU A 99 5.87 13.59 24.16
N PRO A 100 6.68 14.57 24.63
CA PRO A 100 7.51 15.35 23.72
C PRO A 100 8.55 14.52 22.96
N ASP A 101 9.16 13.53 23.61
CA ASP A 101 10.19 12.68 22.99
C ASP A 101 9.57 11.66 22.04
N TYR A 102 8.44 11.07 22.43
CA TYR A 102 7.64 10.21 21.56
C TYR A 102 7.21 10.94 20.28
N LEU A 103 6.66 12.15 20.39
CA LEU A 103 6.23 12.94 19.22
C LEU A 103 7.41 13.35 18.33
N ARG A 104 8.59 13.61 18.91
CA ARG A 104 9.82 13.91 18.15
C ARG A 104 10.26 12.69 17.34
N THR A 105 10.33 11.52 17.98
CA THR A 105 10.71 10.27 17.30
C THR A 105 9.69 9.88 16.24
N PHE A 106 8.39 10.04 16.53
CA PHE A 106 7.32 9.82 15.55
C PHE A 106 7.48 10.70 14.29
N ALA A 107 7.75 11.99 14.47
CA ALA A 107 7.99 12.90 13.35
C ALA A 107 9.22 12.48 12.52
N ALA A 108 10.33 12.15 13.18
CA ALA A 108 11.54 11.68 12.50
C ALA A 108 11.29 10.40 11.69
N ARG A 109 10.53 9.44 12.23
CA ARG A 109 10.16 8.22 11.52
C ARG A 109 9.31 8.48 10.28
N LEU A 110 8.39 9.45 10.32
CA LEU A 110 7.62 9.83 9.15
C LEU A 110 8.49 10.48 8.06
N GLU A 111 9.44 11.34 8.44
CA GLU A 111 10.37 11.98 7.50
C GLU A 111 11.30 10.97 6.82
N GLU A 112 11.67 9.90 7.54
CA GLU A 112 12.61 8.88 7.06
C GLU A 112 11.94 7.66 6.43
N ALA A 113 10.62 7.54 6.51
CA ALA A 113 9.87 6.34 6.17
C ALA A 113 10.27 5.78 4.79
N GLU A 114 10.24 6.60 3.74
CA GLU A 114 10.60 6.13 2.39
C GLU A 114 12.07 5.71 2.27
N ALA A 115 12.98 6.50 2.86
CA ALA A 115 14.42 6.24 2.80
C ALA A 115 14.82 4.98 3.59
N TYR A 116 14.09 4.66 4.68
CA TYR A 116 14.33 3.48 5.52
C TYR A 116 14.18 2.18 4.73
N TYR A 117 13.06 2.00 4.03
CA TYR A 117 12.77 0.76 3.31
C TYR A 117 13.64 0.60 2.08
N VAL A 118 13.87 1.69 1.33
CA VAL A 118 14.75 1.71 0.16
C VAL A 118 16.17 1.26 0.53
N LYS A 119 16.73 1.77 1.64
CA LYS A 119 18.09 1.40 2.08
C LYS A 119 18.21 -0.06 2.52
N ARG A 120 17.15 -0.63 3.10
CA ARG A 120 17.17 -1.99 3.66
C ARG A 120 16.68 -3.06 2.68
N GLY A 121 16.18 -2.68 1.51
CA GLY A 121 15.66 -3.62 0.51
C GLY A 121 14.46 -4.44 1.03
N VAL A 122 13.75 -3.92 2.03
CA VAL A 122 12.54 -4.55 2.57
C VAL A 122 11.30 -3.87 2.01
N PRO A 123 10.16 -4.58 1.87
CA PRO A 123 8.90 -3.96 1.47
C PRO A 123 8.51 -2.85 2.46
N GLY A 124 8.23 -1.66 1.93
CA GLY A 124 7.70 -0.55 2.71
C GLY A 124 6.19 -0.60 2.87
N PRO A 125 5.61 0.27 3.72
CA PRO A 125 4.17 0.44 3.83
C PRO A 125 3.60 0.79 2.46
N VAL A 126 2.46 0.18 2.11
CA VAL A 126 1.86 0.34 0.78
C VAL A 126 0.99 1.59 0.65
N ASN A 127 0.79 2.33 1.75
CA ASN A 127 0.05 3.59 1.79
C ASN A 127 0.44 4.46 3.02
N GLY A 128 -0.01 5.71 3.02
CA GLY A 128 0.29 6.69 4.07
C GLY A 128 -0.23 6.30 5.47
N TRP A 129 -1.36 5.59 5.57
CA TRP A 129 -1.90 5.17 6.87
C TRP A 129 -1.08 4.05 7.51
N GLN A 130 -0.59 3.11 6.70
CA GLN A 130 0.36 2.11 7.17
C GLN A 130 1.69 2.75 7.59
N ALA A 131 2.17 3.75 6.85
CA ALA A 131 3.35 4.50 7.23
C ALA A 131 3.16 5.19 8.60
N VAL A 132 2.00 5.81 8.83
CA VAL A 132 1.64 6.41 10.14
C VAL A 132 1.54 5.36 11.24
N ALA A 133 0.83 4.25 11.01
CA ALA A 133 0.69 3.19 11.99
C ALA A 133 2.04 2.56 12.38
N GLN A 134 2.94 2.40 11.41
CA GLN A 134 4.29 1.89 11.66
C GLN A 134 5.15 2.92 12.41
N ALA A 135 5.13 4.18 12.00
CA ALA A 135 5.86 5.24 12.68
C ALA A 135 5.40 5.41 14.15
N LEU A 136 4.09 5.24 14.44
CA LEU A 136 3.59 5.22 15.82
C LEU A 136 4.20 4.07 16.63
N ARG A 137 4.31 2.87 16.07
CA ARG A 137 4.94 1.73 16.75
C ARG A 137 6.44 1.96 16.96
N GLU A 138 7.14 2.47 15.96
CA GLU A 138 8.58 2.73 16.02
C GLU A 138 8.92 3.87 16.99
N ALA A 139 8.02 4.84 17.18
CA ALA A 139 8.17 5.92 18.15
C ALA A 139 8.22 5.45 19.61
N THR A 140 7.91 4.18 19.89
CA THR A 140 8.07 3.58 21.22
C THR A 140 9.54 3.37 21.60
N ALA A 141 10.44 3.27 20.62
CA ALA A 141 11.87 3.02 20.81
C ALA A 141 12.73 4.30 20.67
N TYR A 142 13.90 4.34 21.31
CA TYR A 142 14.88 5.42 21.18
C TYR A 142 15.89 5.10 20.07
N GLU A 143 16.52 6.13 19.48
CA GLU A 143 17.61 5.97 18.52
C GLU A 143 19.01 6.13 19.10
#